data_AF-A0A358TWG7-F1
#
_entry.id   AF-A0A358TWG7-F1
#
_cell.length_a   1.000
_cell.length_b   1.000
_cell.length_c   1.000
_cell.angle_alpha   90.00
_cell.angle_beta   90.00
_cell.angle_gamma   90.00
#
_symmetry.space_group_name_H-M   'P 1'
#
loop_
_entity.id
_entity.type
_entity.pdbx_description
1 polymer ?
#
loop_
_entity_poly.entity_id
_entity_poly.type
_entity_poly.pdbx_seq_one_letter_code
_entity_poly.pdbx_strand_id
1 'polypeptide(L)'
;MNTDPKNLQAKRVVYYILGVLEVLLAFRLIFKLLGANPQSPFVSFIYSVSQAFLIPFNGIFRSAVTKGIEAQSVLEPTTIIAMIVYAIMAWGIVKLIEISRPAHNNDIR
;
A
#
# COMPACT_ATOMS: atom_id res chain seq x y z
N MET A 1 -1.08 28.33 12.10
CA MET A 1 -0.47 27.34 11.18
C MET A 1 -1.21 27.42 9.85
N ASN A 2 -0.77 28.28 8.92
CA ASN A 2 -1.51 28.55 7.68
C ASN A 2 -1.11 27.52 6.61
N THR A 3 -1.83 26.40 6.56
CA THR A 3 -1.63 25.36 5.56
C THR A 3 -2.25 25.80 4.23
N ASP A 4 -1.41 26.04 3.23
CA ASP A 4 -1.88 26.42 1.89
C ASP A 4 -2.91 25.41 1.34
N PRO A 5 -4.07 25.85 0.83
CA PRO A 5 -5.13 24.96 0.37
C PRO A 5 -4.66 23.96 -0.70
N LYS A 6 -3.69 24.34 -1.55
CA LYS A 6 -3.11 23.45 -2.57
C LYS A 6 -2.34 22.26 -1.95
N ASN A 7 -1.62 22.48 -0.85
CA ASN A 7 -0.85 21.42 -0.18
C ASN A 7 -1.78 20.47 0.57
N LEU A 8 -2.85 21.00 1.16
CA LEU A 8 -3.91 20.19 1.76
C LEU A 8 -4.56 19.27 0.71
N GLN A 9 -4.79 19.78 -0.50
CA GLN A 9 -5.31 18.98 -1.61
C GLN A 9 -4.34 17.89 -2.05
N ALA A 10 -3.06 18.22 -2.29
CA ALA A 10 -2.04 17.24 -2.70
C ALA A 10 -1.87 16.11 -1.67
N LYS A 11 -1.78 16.45 -0.37
CA LYS A 11 -1.68 15.46 0.71
C LYS A 11 -2.92 14.56 0.79
N ARG A 12 -4.12 15.15 0.66
CA ARG A 12 -5.38 14.39 0.65
C ARG A 12 -5.42 13.38 -0.48
N VAL A 13 -4.96 13.77 -1.67
CA VAL A 13 -4.88 12.85 -2.83
C VAL A 13 -3.93 11.70 -2.55
N VAL A 14 -2.73 11.97 -2.04
CA VAL A 14 -1.74 10.92 -1.71
C VAL A 14 -2.31 9.94 -0.68
N TYR A 15 -2.90 10.43 0.41
CA TYR A 15 -3.48 9.57 1.43
C TYR A 15 -4.74 8.83 0.95
N TYR A 16 -5.52 9.41 0.04
CA TYR A 16 -6.66 8.72 -0.55
C TYR A 16 -6.21 7.54 -1.42
N ILE A 17 -5.21 7.75 -2.28
CA ILE A 17 -4.64 6.67 -3.11
C ILE A 17 -4.05 5.57 -2.22
N LEU A 18 -3.30 5.96 -1.17
CA LEU A 18 -2.79 5.01 -0.18
C LEU A 18 -3.94 4.23 0.45
N GLY A 19 -4.99 4.90 0.93
CA GLY A 19 -6.13 4.24 1.58
C GLY A 19 -6.82 3.22 0.69
N VAL A 20 -7.03 3.54 -0.59
CA VAL A 20 -7.61 2.59 -1.56
C VAL A 20 -6.71 1.38 -1.76
N LEU A 21 -5.39 1.59 -1.89
CA LEU A 21 -4.41 0.51 -2.03
C LEU A 21 -4.36 -0.37 -0.79
N GLU A 22 -4.33 0.23 0.41
CA GLU A 22 -4.31 -0.49 1.68
C GLU A 22 -5.58 -1.32 1.89
N VAL A 23 -6.76 -0.79 1.54
CA VAL A 23 -8.03 -1.53 1.61
C VAL A 23 -7.99 -2.74 0.67
N LEU A 24 -7.47 -2.59 -0.54
CA LEU A 24 -7.31 -3.70 -1.49
C LEU A 24 -6.38 -4.80 -0.92
N LEU A 25 -5.23 -4.43 -0.37
CA LEU A 25 -4.27 -5.37 0.21
C LEU A 25 -4.79 -6.00 1.51
N ALA A 26 -5.54 -5.25 2.32
CA ALA A 26 -6.21 -5.76 3.51
C ALA A 26 -7.27 -6.80 3.15
N PHE A 27 -8.10 -6.57 2.13
CA PHE A 27 -9.04 -7.58 1.64
C PHE A 27 -8.30 -8.85 1.20
N ARG A 28 -7.20 -8.73 0.44
CA ARG A 28 -6.38 -9.88 0.07
C ARG A 28 -5.92 -10.65 1.30
N LEU A 29 -5.35 -9.95 2.29
CA LEU A 29 -4.83 -10.55 3.51
C LEU A 29 -5.92 -11.28 4.30
N ILE A 30 -7.07 -10.63 4.51
CA ILE A 30 -8.22 -11.20 5.21
C ILE A 30 -8.72 -12.45 4.47
N PHE A 31 -8.89 -12.38 3.15
CA PHE A 31 -9.34 -13.54 2.37
C PHE A 31 -8.38 -14.71 2.43
N LYS A 32 -7.07 -14.45 2.36
CA LYS A 32 -6.04 -15.49 2.50
C LYS A 32 -6.07 -16.10 3.91
N LEU A 33 -6.22 -15.27 4.95
CA LEU A 33 -6.32 -15.72 6.34
C LEU A 33 -7.56 -16.56 6.62
N LEU A 34 -8.69 -16.20 6.03
CA LEU A 34 -9.96 -16.90 6.19
C LEU A 34 -10.10 -18.11 5.26
N GLY A 35 -9.09 -18.42 4.44
CA GLY A 35 -9.18 -19.51 3.46
C GLY A 35 -10.28 -19.29 2.42
N ALA A 36 -10.52 -18.03 2.03
CA ALA A 36 -11.58 -17.69 1.08
C ALA A 36 -11.39 -18.41 -0.26
N ASN A 37 -12.50 -18.83 -0.85
CA ASN A 37 -12.54 -19.60 -2.10
C ASN A 37 -11.96 -18.78 -3.28
N PRO A 38 -10.79 -19.14 -3.86
CA PRO A 38 -10.18 -18.39 -4.96
C PRO A 38 -10.93 -18.53 -6.29
N GLN A 39 -11.86 -19.47 -6.41
CA GLN A 39 -12.75 -19.64 -7.56
C GLN A 39 -13.94 -18.67 -7.51
N SER A 40 -14.18 -17.99 -6.37
CA SER A 40 -15.17 -16.93 -6.29
C SER A 40 -14.73 -15.75 -7.18
N PRO A 41 -15.60 -15.23 -8.07
CA PRO A 41 -15.25 -14.12 -8.96
C PRO A 41 -14.72 -12.90 -8.22
N PHE A 42 -15.30 -12.57 -7.06
CA PHE A 42 -14.88 -11.42 -6.27
C PHE A 42 -13.51 -11.63 -5.61
N VAL A 43 -13.28 -12.80 -5.01
CA VAL A 43 -12.00 -13.14 -4.37
C VAL A 43 -10.88 -13.18 -5.41
N SER A 44 -11.15 -13.82 -6.57
CA SER A 44 -10.22 -13.89 -7.69
C SER A 44 -9.89 -12.51 -8.26
N PHE A 45 -10.88 -11.62 -8.37
CA PHE A 45 -10.66 -10.23 -8.77
C PHE A 45 -9.71 -9.50 -7.81
N ILE A 46 -9.97 -9.56 -6.50
CA ILE A 46 -9.11 -8.94 -5.49
C ILE A 46 -7.69 -9.49 -5.57
N TYR A 47 -7.52 -10.82 -5.67
CA TYR A 47 -6.21 -11.45 -5.80
C TYR A 47 -5.47 -11.03 -7.07
N SER A 48 -6.18 -10.90 -8.19
CA SER A 48 -5.60 -10.51 -9.47
C SER A 48 -5.14 -9.05 -9.48
N VAL A 49 -5.98 -8.12 -9.02
CA VAL A 49 -5.64 -6.69 -8.98
C VAL A 49 -4.54 -6.42 -7.96
N SER A 50 -4.63 -7.01 -6.76
CA SER A 50 -3.61 -6.85 -5.72
C SER A 50 -2.26 -7.43 -6.14
N GLN A 51 -2.22 -8.44 -7.01
CA GLN A 51 -0.98 -9.06 -7.47
C GLN A 51 -0.05 -8.06 -8.15
N ALA A 52 -0.57 -7.11 -8.93
CA ALA A 52 0.25 -6.10 -9.61
C ALA A 52 1.10 -5.27 -8.64
N PHE A 53 0.54 -4.99 -7.45
CA PHE A 53 1.23 -4.23 -6.40
C PHE A 53 2.21 -5.09 -5.58
N LEU A 54 2.10 -6.42 -5.65
CA LEU A 54 3.04 -7.32 -4.97
C LEU A 54 4.27 -7.65 -5.83
N ILE A 55 4.21 -7.44 -7.15
CA ILE A 55 5.31 -7.75 -8.08
C ILE A 55 6.67 -7.21 -7.60
N PRO A 56 6.80 -5.95 -7.14
CA PRO A 56 8.09 -5.40 -6.70
C PRO A 56 8.67 -6.09 -5.45
N PHE A 57 7.82 -6.77 -4.68
CA PHE A 57 8.16 -7.43 -3.42
C PHE A 57 8.34 -8.94 -3.57
N ASN A 58 8.21 -9.46 -4.79
CA ASN A 58 8.44 -10.88 -5.07
C ASN A 58 9.89 -11.25 -4.73
N GLY A 59 10.06 -12.34 -3.98
CA GLY A 59 11.38 -12.85 -3.59
C GLY A 59 11.97 -12.26 -2.31
N ILE A 60 11.30 -11.31 -1.64
CA ILE A 60 11.73 -10.82 -0.32
C ILE A 60 11.77 -11.96 0.71
N PHE A 61 10.80 -12.87 0.65
CA PHE A 61 10.79 -14.07 1.45
C PHE A 61 11.15 -15.27 0.56
N ARG A 62 12.09 -16.10 1.03
CA ARG A 62 12.36 -17.40 0.40
C ARG A 62 11.08 -18.22 0.44
N SER A 63 10.62 -18.74 -0.69
CA SER A 63 9.45 -19.60 -0.79
C SER A 63 9.75 -20.94 -0.10
N ALA A 64 9.73 -20.96 1.23
CA ALA A 64 9.85 -22.15 2.07
C ALA A 64 8.48 -22.81 2.30
N VAL A 65 7.50 -22.53 1.43
CA VAL A 65 6.25 -23.27 1.40
C VAL A 65 6.48 -24.45 0.46
N THR A 66 6.82 -25.57 1.09
CA THR A 66 6.89 -26.92 0.54
C THR A 66 5.91 -27.11 -0.62
N LYS A 67 6.42 -27.63 -1.75
CA LYS A 67 5.69 -28.06 -2.95
C LYS A 67 4.66 -29.19 -2.71
N GLY A 68 4.17 -29.35 -1.50
CA GLY A 68 3.33 -30.47 -1.11
C GLY A 68 2.29 -30.01 -0.12
N ILE A 69 1.05 -30.37 -0.43
CA ILE A 69 -0.17 -30.23 0.35
C ILE A 69 -0.91 -28.92 0.11
N GLU A 70 -2.12 -29.13 -0.41
CA GLU A 70 -3.10 -28.21 -0.99
C GLU A 70 -3.71 -27.20 -0.01
N ALA A 71 -2.92 -26.70 0.94
CA ALA A 71 -3.30 -25.58 1.77
C ALA A 71 -2.67 -24.30 1.20
N GLN A 72 -3.30 -23.76 0.16
CA GLN A 72 -3.00 -22.44 -0.44
C GLN A 72 -3.26 -21.25 0.53
N SER A 73 -3.57 -21.57 1.79
CA SER A 73 -3.77 -20.69 2.93
C SER A 73 -2.51 -20.68 3.80
N VAL A 74 -1.41 -20.22 3.22
CA VAL A 74 -0.27 -19.77 4.01
C VAL A 74 -0.26 -18.28 3.86
N LEU A 75 -0.42 -17.58 4.99
CA LEU A 75 -0.16 -16.15 5.13
C LEU A 75 0.93 -15.73 4.15
N GLU A 76 0.71 -14.65 3.40
CA GLU A 76 1.71 -14.10 2.48
C GLU A 76 2.42 -12.93 3.20
N PRO A 77 3.57 -13.15 3.89
CA PRO A 77 4.31 -12.07 4.54
C PRO A 77 4.62 -10.92 3.58
N THR A 78 4.77 -11.22 2.29
CA THR A 78 4.93 -10.25 1.20
C THR A 78 3.82 -9.21 1.18
N THR A 79 2.56 -9.59 1.44
CA THR A 79 1.43 -8.64 1.46
C THR A 79 1.55 -7.66 2.62
N ILE A 80 1.92 -8.14 3.80
CA ILE A 80 2.12 -7.30 4.99
C ILE A 80 3.28 -6.33 4.77
N ILE A 81 4.40 -6.81 4.21
CA ILE A 81 5.54 -5.95 3.87
C ILE A 81 5.15 -4.89 2.83
N ALA A 82 4.38 -5.25 1.81
CA ALA A 82 3.92 -4.29 0.80
C ALA A 82 3.10 -3.15 1.45
N MET A 83 2.15 -3.48 2.33
CA MET A 83 1.36 -2.48 3.08
C MET A 83 2.26 -1.53 3.88
N ILE A 84 3.21 -2.07 4.64
CA ILE A 84 4.14 -1.26 5.44
C ILE A 84 4.97 -0.34 4.54
N VAL A 85 5.52 -0.85 3.45
CA VAL A 85 6.36 -0.06 2.54
C VAL A 85 5.55 1.05 1.87
N TYR A 86 4.33 0.76 1.40
CA TYR A 86 3.48 1.76 0.78
C TYR A 86 3.06 2.86 1.77
N ALA A 87 2.74 2.51 3.01
CA ALA A 87 2.45 3.48 4.06
C ALA A 87 3.65 4.41 4.33
N ILE A 88 4.87 3.84 4.43
CA ILE A 88 6.10 4.62 4.64
C ILE A 88 6.38 5.52 3.43
N MET A 89 6.23 5.01 2.20
CA MET A 89 6.43 5.79 0.98
C MET A 89 5.48 6.98 0.91
N ALA A 90 4.18 6.77 1.14
CA ALA A 90 3.18 7.83 1.10
C ALA A 90 3.45 8.91 2.17
N TRP A 91 3.82 8.49 3.39
CA TRP A 91 4.25 9.41 4.43
C TRP A 91 5.49 10.22 4.02
N GLY A 92 6.49 9.57 3.41
CA GLY A 92 7.69 10.23 2.90
C GLY A 92 7.38 11.25 1.79
N ILE A 93 6.52 10.90 0.84
CA ILE A 93 6.07 11.81 -0.24
C ILE A 93 5.39 13.04 0.36
N VAL A 94 4.49 12.86 1.32
CA VAL A 94 3.82 13.97 2.01
C VAL A 94 4.83 14.87 2.73
N LYS A 95 5.84 14.29 3.37
CA LYS A 95 6.91 15.04 4.05
C LYS A 95 7.77 15.84 3.07
N LEU A 96 8.08 15.29 1.90
CA LEU A 96 8.81 16.01 0.86
C LEU A 96 8.00 17.20 0.32
N ILE A 97 6.69 17.02 0.10
CA ILE A 97 5.79 18.11 -0.32
C ILE A 97 5.77 19.25 0.72
N GLU A 98 5.89 18.93 2.00
CA GLU A 98 6.00 19.94 3.07
C GLU A 98 7.31 20.72 3.03
N ILE A 99 8.42 20.04 2.73
CA ILE A 99 9.79 20.58 2.83
C ILE A 99 10.23 21.37 1.60
N SER A 100 9.79 21.02 0.39
CA SER A 100 10.26 21.65 -0.86
C SER A 100 9.82 23.11 -1.06
N ARG A 101 9.38 23.81 0.00
CA ARG A 101 8.90 25.18 -0.11
C ARG A 101 9.98 26.20 0.26
N PRO A 102 10.30 27.16 -0.64
CA PRO A 102 11.10 28.31 -0.25
C PRO A 102 10.33 29.12 0.80
N ALA A 103 10.99 29.43 1.92
CA ALA A 103 10.50 30.44 2.86
C ALA A 103 10.34 31.74 2.06
N HIS A 104 9.11 32.20 1.88
CA HIS A 104 8.86 33.51 1.28
C HIS A 104 9.30 34.55 2.31
N ASN A 105 10.57 34.95 2.23
CA ASN A 105 11.19 35.93 3.09
C ASN A 105 10.98 37.32 2.46
N ASN A 106 9.93 38.02 2.89
CA ASN A 106 9.58 39.35 2.40
C ASN A 106 9.75 40.44 3.47
N ASP A 107 10.62 40.24 4.45
CA ASP A 107 10.83 41.24 5.50
C ASP A 107 12.13 42.00 5.23
N ILE A 108 12.21 42.66 4.06
CA ILE A 108 13.15 43.77 3.85
C ILE A 108 12.47 44.85 2.99
N ARG A 109 11.65 45.70 3.62
CA ARG A 109 11.62 47.14 3.31
C ARG A 109 10.89 47.93 4.40
#